data_AF-A0A6G2U7Q2-F1
#
_entry.id   AF-A0A6G2U7Q2-F1
#
_cell.length_a   1.000
_cell.length_b   1.000
_cell.length_c   1.000
_cell.angle_alpha   90.00
_cell.angle_beta   90.00
_cell.angle_gamma   90.00
#
_symmetry.space_group_name_H-M   'P 1'
#
loop_
_entity.id
_entity.type
_entity.pdbx_description
1 polymer ?
#
loop_
_entity_poly.entity_id
_entity_poly.type
_entity_poly.pdbx_seq_one_letter_code
_entity_poly.pdbx_strand_id
1 'polypeptide(L)'
;MDRALDLLATRLRTLPPSCGPVRLIAVDGHAGSGKSTFAGRLAEALGGTPVVHTDDLATHDELFSWSGRFREQVLAPLSRGELARYGVYDWVRREFTGERELAPAPVVVVEGVGAGRRALRPYLACLLWMELPDEDSWERGQLRDGPELSGFWGGWIPAERAHFAADPSRPYADLLVHQGEMGYVVHKGTSPAP
;
A
#
# COMPACT_ATOMS: atom_id res chain seq x y z
N MET A 1 18.53 -14.86 0.58
CA MET A 1 17.41 -14.69 -0.38
C MET A 1 16.17 -15.24 0.28
N ASP A 2 15.15 -14.42 0.43
CA ASP A 2 13.96 -14.76 1.24
C ASP A 2 13.01 -15.64 0.43
N ARG A 3 13.06 -16.96 0.68
CA ARG A 3 12.28 -17.97 -0.05
C ARG A 3 10.77 -17.71 0.00
N ALA A 4 10.26 -17.12 1.09
CA ALA A 4 8.84 -16.82 1.22
C ALA A 4 8.43 -15.71 0.24
N LEU A 5 9.28 -14.69 0.09
CA LEU A 5 9.08 -13.59 -0.85
C LEU A 5 9.10 -14.08 -2.31
N ASP A 6 10.01 -14.97 -2.67
CA ASP A 6 10.10 -15.53 -4.03
C ASP A 6 8.85 -16.36 -4.40
N LEU A 7 8.37 -17.17 -3.44
CA LEU A 7 7.14 -17.94 -3.60
C LEU A 7 5.92 -17.03 -3.72
N LEU A 8 5.85 -15.97 -2.90
CA LEU A 8 4.81 -14.97 -2.98
C LEU A 8 4.80 -14.29 -4.35
N ALA A 9 5.94 -13.76 -4.81
CA ALA A 9 6.06 -13.10 -6.11
C ALA A 9 5.64 -14.04 -7.26
N THR A 10 6.03 -15.32 -7.19
CA THR A 10 5.62 -16.32 -8.18
C THR A 10 4.10 -16.52 -8.19
N ARG A 11 3.47 -16.62 -7.01
CA ARG A 11 2.01 -16.72 -6.90
C ARG A 11 1.31 -15.46 -7.42
N LEU A 12 1.80 -14.27 -7.09
CA LEU A 12 1.16 -13.02 -7.52
C LEU A 12 1.20 -12.84 -9.05
N ARG A 13 2.28 -13.30 -9.71
CA ARG A 13 2.37 -13.29 -11.18
C ARG A 13 1.31 -14.16 -11.87
N THR A 14 0.79 -15.19 -11.21
CA THR A 14 -0.18 -16.11 -11.81
C THR A 14 -1.63 -15.72 -11.58
N LEU A 15 -1.90 -14.71 -10.74
CA LEU A 15 -3.26 -14.19 -10.54
C LEU A 15 -3.85 -13.66 -11.86
N PRO A 16 -5.18 -13.64 -12.05
CA PRO A 16 -5.78 -12.93 -13.15
C PRO A 16 -5.52 -11.40 -13.01
N PRO A 17 -5.37 -10.65 -14.11
CA PRO A 17 -5.43 -9.19 -14.07
C PRO A 17 -6.73 -8.70 -13.43
N SER A 18 -6.67 -7.57 -12.73
CA SER A 18 -7.77 -7.01 -11.94
C SER A 18 -8.10 -5.56 -12.30
N CYS A 19 -7.22 -4.88 -13.03
CA CYS A 19 -7.38 -3.50 -13.48
C CYS A 19 -6.98 -3.44 -14.97
N GLY A 20 -7.90 -3.86 -15.84
CA GLY A 20 -7.59 -4.04 -17.27
C GLY A 20 -6.48 -5.07 -17.47
N PRO A 21 -5.37 -4.75 -18.17
CA PRO A 21 -4.25 -5.67 -18.34
C PRO A 21 -3.37 -5.83 -17.08
N VAL A 22 -3.59 -5.02 -16.03
CA VAL A 22 -2.74 -4.92 -14.84
C VAL A 22 -3.24 -5.81 -13.70
N ARG A 23 -2.34 -6.51 -13.01
CA ARG A 23 -2.58 -7.08 -11.68
C ARG A 23 -2.22 -6.06 -10.63
N LEU A 24 -3.22 -5.47 -9.99
CA LEU A 24 -2.98 -4.48 -8.95
C LEU A 24 -2.88 -5.18 -7.58
N ILE A 25 -1.73 -5.06 -6.92
CA ILE A 25 -1.47 -5.69 -5.61
C ILE A 25 -1.43 -4.58 -4.56
N ALA A 26 -2.26 -4.66 -3.54
CA ALA A 26 -2.22 -3.72 -2.42
C ALA A 26 -1.39 -4.28 -1.27
N VAL A 27 -0.57 -3.42 -0.67
CA VAL A 27 0.11 -3.65 0.61
C VAL A 27 -0.39 -2.60 1.59
N ASP A 28 -1.27 -3.01 2.50
CA ASP A 28 -1.82 -2.15 3.55
C ASP A 28 -1.31 -2.59 4.92
N GLY A 29 -1.49 -1.77 5.93
CA GLY A 29 -1.06 -1.98 7.30
C GLY A 29 -0.84 -0.66 8.01
N HIS A 30 -0.84 -0.68 9.33
CA HIS A 30 -0.64 0.50 10.15
C HIS A 30 0.62 1.30 9.77
N ALA A 31 0.62 2.60 10.02
CA ALA A 31 1.83 3.40 9.94
C ALA A 31 2.94 2.80 10.82
N GLY A 32 4.17 2.79 10.28
CA GLY A 32 5.31 2.12 10.91
C GLY A 32 5.29 0.58 10.81
N SER A 33 4.41 -0.02 9.98
CA SER A 33 4.36 -1.48 9.84
C SER A 33 5.52 -2.13 9.08
N GLY A 34 6.35 -1.33 8.41
CA GLY A 34 7.35 -1.83 7.47
C GLY A 34 6.80 -2.13 6.07
N LYS A 35 5.53 -1.77 5.79
CA LYS A 35 4.89 -1.99 4.47
C LYS A 35 5.68 -1.40 3.29
N SER A 36 6.25 -0.20 3.40
CA SER A 36 7.04 0.39 2.31
C SER A 36 8.31 -0.42 2.02
N THR A 37 9.00 -0.90 3.07
CA THR A 37 10.17 -1.77 2.93
C THR A 37 9.79 -3.12 2.31
N PHE A 38 8.69 -3.72 2.77
CA PHE A 38 8.18 -4.97 2.20
C PHE A 38 7.76 -4.80 0.73
N ALA A 39 7.03 -3.72 0.40
CA ALA A 39 6.58 -3.42 -0.96
C ALA A 39 7.76 -3.26 -1.93
N GLY A 40 8.83 -2.55 -1.51
CA GLY A 40 10.05 -2.44 -2.31
C GLY A 40 10.73 -3.79 -2.55
N ARG A 41 10.86 -4.64 -1.52
CA ARG A 41 11.42 -5.99 -1.67
C ARG A 41 10.55 -6.88 -2.57
N LEU A 42 9.23 -6.80 -2.41
CA LEU A 42 8.27 -7.53 -3.23
C LEU A 42 8.36 -7.08 -4.69
N ALA A 43 8.53 -5.77 -4.94
CA ALA A 43 8.70 -5.23 -6.27
C ALA A 43 9.94 -5.77 -6.98
N GLU A 44 11.07 -5.85 -6.27
CA GLU A 44 12.29 -6.48 -6.77
C GLU A 44 12.07 -7.97 -7.10
N ALA A 45 11.44 -8.74 -6.21
CA ALA A 45 11.13 -10.16 -6.44
C ALA A 45 10.16 -10.39 -7.62
N LEU A 46 9.35 -9.38 -7.93
CA LEU A 46 8.44 -9.33 -9.09
C LEU A 46 9.13 -8.88 -10.38
N GLY A 47 10.45 -8.59 -10.34
CA GLY A 47 11.24 -8.18 -11.50
C GLY A 47 11.30 -6.67 -11.70
N GLY A 48 11.26 -5.88 -10.63
CA GLY A 48 11.34 -4.42 -10.69
C GLY A 48 10.02 -3.76 -11.11
N THR A 49 8.88 -4.31 -10.69
CA THR A 49 7.56 -3.70 -10.93
C THR A 49 7.43 -2.34 -10.24
N PRO A 50 6.68 -1.38 -10.81
CA PRO A 50 6.44 -0.10 -10.14
C PRO A 50 5.65 -0.24 -8.83
N VAL A 51 6.00 0.63 -7.87
CA VAL A 51 5.28 0.83 -6.60
C VAL A 51 4.67 2.22 -6.59
N VAL A 52 3.37 2.31 -6.29
CA VAL A 52 2.65 3.56 -6.06
C VAL A 52 2.48 3.75 -4.55
N HIS A 53 2.99 4.85 -4.03
CA HIS A 53 2.86 5.22 -2.63
C HIS A 53 1.59 6.05 -2.44
N THR A 54 0.68 5.64 -1.55
CA THR A 54 -0.52 6.46 -1.29
C THR A 54 -0.18 7.84 -0.73
N ASP A 55 0.99 7.97 -0.11
CA ASP A 55 1.49 9.23 0.46
C ASP A 55 1.83 10.28 -0.62
N ASP A 56 2.09 9.86 -1.87
CA ASP A 56 2.21 10.80 -2.99
C ASP A 56 0.86 11.47 -3.29
N LEU A 57 -0.25 10.83 -2.91
CA LEU A 57 -1.61 11.26 -3.16
C LEU A 57 -2.33 11.74 -1.91
N ALA A 58 -1.94 11.36 -0.69
CA ALA A 58 -2.51 11.98 0.51
C ALA A 58 -2.06 13.45 0.63
N THR A 59 -2.83 14.24 1.37
CA THR A 59 -2.43 15.60 1.78
C THR A 59 -2.67 15.77 3.27
N HIS A 60 -2.18 16.88 3.84
CA HIS A 60 -2.47 17.22 5.24
C HIS A 60 -3.97 17.32 5.54
N ASP A 61 -4.77 17.78 4.58
CA ASP A 61 -6.23 17.93 4.73
C ASP A 61 -7.00 16.65 4.37
N GLU A 62 -6.38 15.78 3.56
CA GLU A 62 -7.00 14.57 3.00
C GLU A 62 -6.17 13.31 3.26
N LEU A 63 -5.79 13.06 4.53
CA LEU A 63 -4.95 11.92 4.92
C LEU A 63 -5.47 10.58 4.36
N PHE A 64 -6.80 10.38 4.33
CA PHE A 64 -7.46 9.17 3.82
C PHE A 64 -8.51 9.45 2.73
N SER A 65 -8.55 10.66 2.17
CA SER A 65 -9.54 11.06 1.15
C SER A 65 -8.96 11.11 -0.27
N TRP A 66 -7.80 10.48 -0.48
CA TRP A 66 -7.06 10.48 -1.74
C TRP A 66 -7.62 9.55 -2.84
N SER A 67 -8.60 8.68 -2.53
CA SER A 67 -9.05 7.64 -3.46
C SER A 67 -9.70 8.16 -4.74
N GLY A 68 -10.29 9.36 -4.72
CA GLY A 68 -10.79 10.01 -5.94
C GLY A 68 -9.66 10.27 -6.93
N ARG A 69 -8.57 10.89 -6.45
CA ARG A 69 -7.37 11.17 -7.24
C ARG A 69 -6.70 9.88 -7.72
N PHE A 70 -6.55 8.88 -6.86
CA PHE A 70 -6.02 7.57 -7.27
C PHE A 70 -6.87 6.92 -8.38
N ARG A 71 -8.21 6.97 -8.26
CA ARG A 71 -9.09 6.40 -9.27
C ARG A 71 -8.94 7.08 -10.62
N GLU A 72 -8.93 8.41 -10.64
CA GLU A 72 -8.91 9.20 -11.87
C GLU A 72 -7.54 9.22 -12.54
N GLN A 73 -6.47 9.36 -11.75
CA GLN A 73 -5.11 9.55 -12.25
C GLN A 73 -4.34 8.23 -12.43
N VAL A 74 -4.69 7.18 -11.69
CA VAL A 74 -3.98 5.89 -11.69
C VAL A 74 -4.86 4.75 -12.18
N LEU A 75 -5.98 4.44 -11.52
CA LEU A 75 -6.78 3.26 -11.88
C LEU A 75 -7.38 3.38 -13.29
N ALA A 76 -7.99 4.52 -13.63
CA ALA A 76 -8.67 4.67 -14.91
C ALA A 76 -7.71 4.51 -16.11
N PRO A 77 -6.54 5.17 -16.17
CA PRO A 77 -5.56 4.91 -17.23
C PRO A 77 -5.05 3.48 -17.25
N LEU A 78 -4.65 2.92 -16.10
CA LEU A 78 -4.14 1.54 -16.04
C LEU A 78 -5.17 0.51 -16.52
N SER A 79 -6.46 0.73 -16.19
CA SER A 79 -7.55 -0.15 -16.64
C SER A 79 -7.74 -0.18 -18.16
N ARG A 80 -7.28 0.86 -18.86
CA ARG A 80 -7.26 0.94 -20.33
C ARG A 80 -5.91 0.51 -20.94
N GLY A 81 -4.93 0.15 -20.12
CA GLY A 81 -3.56 -0.10 -20.57
C GLY A 81 -2.85 1.16 -21.04
N GLU A 82 -3.17 2.31 -20.45
CA GLU A 82 -2.59 3.62 -20.79
C GLU A 82 -1.62 4.09 -19.70
N LEU A 83 -0.74 5.03 -20.08
CA LEU A 83 0.17 5.74 -19.16
C LEU A 83 -0.65 6.54 -18.13
N ALA A 84 -0.44 6.26 -16.85
CA ALA A 84 -0.96 7.08 -15.75
C ALA A 84 -0.01 8.25 -15.45
N ARG A 85 -0.59 9.39 -15.06
CA ARG A 85 0.12 10.59 -14.57
C ARG A 85 -0.54 11.06 -13.30
N TYR A 86 0.22 11.17 -12.21
CA TYR A 86 -0.32 11.61 -10.92
C TYR A 86 0.61 12.56 -10.20
N GLY A 87 0.01 13.47 -9.43
CA GLY A 87 0.75 14.43 -8.62
C GLY A 87 1.47 13.77 -7.43
N VAL A 88 2.63 14.30 -7.07
CA VAL A 88 3.38 13.94 -5.86
C VAL A 88 3.28 15.07 -4.85
N TYR A 89 2.68 14.76 -3.70
CA TYR A 89 2.54 15.69 -2.60
C TYR A 89 3.85 15.81 -1.81
N ASP A 90 4.35 17.04 -1.66
CA ASP A 90 5.48 17.35 -0.81
C ASP A 90 4.97 17.67 0.59
N TRP A 91 5.21 16.75 1.53
CA TRP A 91 4.76 16.90 2.92
C TRP A 91 5.47 18.02 3.68
N VAL A 92 6.65 18.48 3.23
CA VAL A 92 7.35 19.61 3.84
C VAL A 92 6.78 20.92 3.33
N ARG A 93 6.58 21.05 2.01
CA ARG A 93 6.04 22.26 1.38
C ARG A 93 4.51 22.37 1.44
N ARG A 94 3.84 21.27 1.77
CA ARG A 94 2.38 21.13 1.87
C ARG A 94 1.63 21.38 0.56
N GLU A 95 2.23 21.06 -0.57
CA GLU A 95 1.65 21.27 -1.90
C GLU A 95 2.10 20.15 -2.86
N PHE A 96 1.41 20.02 -4.00
CA PHE A 96 1.88 19.15 -5.09
C PHE A 96 3.01 19.83 -5.84
N THR A 97 4.22 19.27 -5.77
CA THR A 97 5.42 19.86 -6.41
C THR A 97 5.99 19.01 -7.54
N GLY A 98 5.48 17.79 -7.73
CA GLY A 98 5.93 16.88 -8.76
C GLY A 98 4.80 16.14 -9.46
N GLU A 99 5.15 15.51 -10.58
CA GLU A 99 4.32 14.55 -11.30
C GLU A 99 5.12 13.26 -11.50
N ARG A 100 4.47 12.11 -11.35
CA ARG A 100 5.01 10.80 -11.70
C ARG A 100 4.25 10.23 -12.88
N GLU A 101 5.02 9.67 -13.82
CA GLU A 101 4.50 8.82 -14.88
C GLU A 101 4.55 7.36 -14.44
N LEU A 102 3.49 6.61 -14.73
CA LEU A 102 3.38 5.19 -14.45
C LEU A 102 2.88 4.46 -15.70
N ALA A 103 3.82 3.83 -16.40
CA ALA A 103 3.48 2.98 -17.52
C ALA A 103 2.74 1.71 -17.02
N PRO A 104 1.77 1.19 -17.78
CA PRO A 104 1.12 -0.07 -17.44
C PRO A 104 2.16 -1.20 -17.41
N ALA A 105 2.12 -1.98 -16.35
CA ALA A 105 2.98 -3.14 -16.15
C ALA A 105 2.13 -4.38 -15.81
N PRO A 106 2.62 -5.61 -16.08
CA PRO A 106 1.85 -6.84 -15.79
C PRO A 106 1.41 -6.96 -14.33
N VAL A 107 2.20 -6.40 -13.42
CA VAL A 107 1.91 -6.21 -12.00
C VAL A 107 2.22 -4.75 -11.66
N VAL A 108 1.44 -4.15 -10.79
CA VAL A 108 1.71 -2.86 -10.14
C VAL A 108 1.41 -3.04 -8.65
N VAL A 109 2.30 -2.58 -7.78
CA VAL A 109 2.08 -2.58 -6.33
C VAL A 109 1.59 -1.20 -5.90
N VAL A 110 0.56 -1.15 -5.06
CA VAL A 110 0.15 0.06 -4.33
C VAL A 110 0.38 -0.18 -2.85
N GLU A 111 1.06 0.74 -2.17
CA GLU A 111 1.38 0.61 -0.76
C GLU A 111 0.99 1.87 0.01
N GLY A 112 0.49 1.68 1.22
CA GLY A 112 0.21 2.77 2.13
C GLY A 112 -1.02 2.51 2.98
N VAL A 113 -1.25 3.37 3.98
CA VAL A 113 -2.37 3.20 4.90
C VAL A 113 -3.67 3.46 4.15
N GLY A 114 -4.53 2.45 4.10
CA GLY A 114 -5.78 2.49 3.33
C GLY A 114 -5.65 2.03 1.88
N ALA A 115 -4.52 1.47 1.46
CA ALA A 115 -4.39 0.81 0.15
C ALA A 115 -5.39 -0.36 -0.03
N GLY A 116 -5.82 -0.99 1.07
CA GLY A 116 -6.82 -2.06 1.12
C GLY A 116 -8.25 -1.59 1.35
N ARG A 117 -8.52 -0.28 1.25
CA ARG A 117 -9.85 0.29 1.46
C ARG A 117 -10.88 -0.24 0.47
N ARG A 118 -12.16 -0.23 0.86
CA ARG A 118 -13.29 -0.75 0.07
C ARG A 118 -13.35 -0.23 -1.35
N ALA A 119 -13.02 1.06 -1.55
CA ALA A 119 -13.04 1.68 -2.88
C ALA A 119 -12.03 1.09 -3.87
N LEU A 120 -10.92 0.51 -3.38
CA LEU A 120 -9.88 -0.09 -4.22
C LEU A 120 -10.10 -1.59 -4.44
N ARG A 121 -10.70 -2.30 -3.47
CA ARG A 121 -10.86 -3.77 -3.49
C ARG A 121 -11.38 -4.35 -4.82
N PRO A 122 -12.38 -3.77 -5.52
CA PRO A 122 -12.85 -4.30 -6.79
C PRO A 122 -11.79 -4.34 -7.91
N TYR A 123 -10.71 -3.58 -7.75
CA TYR A 123 -9.62 -3.47 -8.72
C TYR A 123 -8.36 -4.24 -8.28
N LEU A 124 -8.37 -4.86 -7.10
CA LEU A 124 -7.22 -5.58 -6.56
C LEU A 124 -7.22 -7.04 -7.02
N ALA A 125 -6.07 -7.51 -7.48
CA ALA A 125 -5.83 -8.94 -7.71
C ALA A 125 -5.47 -9.63 -6.40
N CYS A 126 -4.84 -8.91 -5.47
CA CYS A 126 -4.55 -9.38 -4.12
C CYS A 126 -4.39 -8.21 -3.15
N LEU A 127 -4.93 -8.36 -1.95
CA LEU A 127 -4.68 -7.50 -0.80
C LEU A 127 -3.79 -8.22 0.22
N LEU A 128 -2.60 -7.66 0.44
CA LEU A 128 -1.65 -8.06 1.48
C LEU A 128 -1.80 -7.11 2.67
N TRP A 129 -1.94 -7.66 3.87
CA TRP A 129 -1.90 -6.89 5.12
C TRP A 129 -0.59 -7.15 5.86
N MET A 130 0.19 -6.10 6.06
CA MET A 130 1.40 -6.13 6.86
C MET A 130 1.03 -6.07 8.35
N GLU A 131 1.05 -7.24 8.97
CA GLU A 131 0.94 -7.42 10.41
C GLU A 131 2.16 -6.90 11.14
N LEU A 132 1.90 -6.52 12.39
CA LEU A 132 2.90 -6.06 13.32
C LEU A 132 2.87 -7.00 14.53
N PRO A 133 4.04 -7.41 15.04
CA PRO A 133 4.11 -7.99 16.37
C PRO A 133 3.56 -6.99 17.40
N ASP A 134 2.98 -7.51 18.49
CA ASP A 134 2.12 -6.85 19.47
C ASP A 134 2.63 -5.55 20.17
N GLU A 135 3.77 -4.97 19.78
CA GLU A 135 4.25 -3.69 20.31
C GLU A 135 4.48 -2.66 19.19
N ASP A 136 3.60 -1.65 19.22
CA ASP A 136 3.64 -0.27 18.74
C ASP A 136 4.33 0.06 17.41
N SER A 137 3.61 -0.13 16.32
CA SER A 137 3.98 0.43 15.01
C SER A 137 4.08 1.95 15.01
N TRP A 138 3.25 2.61 15.82
CA TRP A 138 3.29 4.06 15.99
C TRP A 138 4.56 4.50 16.74
N GLU A 139 5.04 3.74 17.72
CA GLU A 139 6.31 4.05 18.38
C GLU A 139 7.49 3.86 17.42
N ARG A 140 7.52 2.77 16.65
CA ARG A 140 8.53 2.60 15.59
C ARG A 140 8.51 3.73 14.57
N GLY A 141 7.32 4.15 14.13
CA GLY A 141 7.15 5.28 13.22
C GLY A 141 7.66 6.58 13.83
N GLN A 142 7.24 6.90 15.05
CA GLN A 142 7.69 8.10 15.78
C GLN A 142 9.20 8.11 16.02
N LEU A 143 9.80 6.97 16.38
CA LEU A 143 11.25 6.85 16.60
C LEU A 143 12.04 7.05 15.31
N ARG A 144 11.54 6.52 14.19
CA ARG A 144 12.15 6.72 12.86
C ARG A 144 12.09 8.17 12.42
N ASP A 145 10.94 8.81 12.64
CA ASP A 145 10.64 10.14 12.10
C ASP A 145 11.10 11.27 13.03
N GLY A 146 11.40 10.96 14.29
CA GLY A 146 12.00 11.88 15.25
C GLY A 146 11.00 12.80 15.96
N PRO A 147 11.44 13.47 17.04
CA PRO A 147 10.57 14.27 17.92
C PRO A 147 9.95 15.49 17.24
N GLU A 148 10.57 16.01 16.17
CA GLU A 148 10.08 17.14 15.38
C GLU A 148 8.74 16.84 14.68
N LEU A 149 8.42 15.55 14.47
CA LEU A 149 7.16 15.09 13.89
C LEU A 149 6.14 14.62 14.93
N SER A 150 6.39 14.80 16.23
CA SER A 150 5.46 14.39 17.31
C SER A 150 4.05 15.00 17.17
N GLY A 151 3.95 16.27 16.77
CA GLY A 151 2.66 16.92 16.50
C GLY A 151 1.91 16.33 15.30
N PHE A 152 2.64 15.90 14.26
CA PHE A 152 2.08 15.20 13.12
C PHE A 152 1.53 13.82 13.54
N TRP A 153 2.29 13.07 14.32
CA TRP A 153 1.85 11.78 14.88
C TRP A 153 0.62 11.90 15.79
N GLY A 154 0.51 13.00 16.53
CA GLY A 154 -0.67 13.31 17.36
C GLY A 154 -1.97 13.43 16.55
N GLY A 155 -1.92 13.97 15.32
CA GLY A 155 -3.05 14.02 14.40
C GLY A 155 -3.26 12.72 13.60
N TRP A 156 -2.16 12.05 13.25
CA TRP A 156 -2.17 10.83 12.44
C TRP A 156 -2.82 9.64 13.16
N ILE A 157 -2.44 9.38 14.41
CA ILE A 157 -2.91 8.18 15.14
C ILE A 157 -4.45 8.15 15.24
N PRO A 158 -5.14 9.22 15.68
CA PRO A 158 -6.60 9.23 15.70
C PRO A 158 -7.23 9.08 14.31
N ALA A 159 -6.65 9.71 13.29
CA ALA A 159 -7.15 9.65 11.92
C ALA A 159 -7.03 8.24 11.34
N GLU A 160 -5.90 7.56 11.53
CA GLU A 160 -5.70 6.17 11.11
C GLU A 160 -6.67 5.22 11.82
N ARG A 161 -6.82 5.36 13.15
CA ARG A 161 -7.79 4.56 13.91
C ARG A 161 -9.21 4.76 13.40
N ALA A 162 -9.61 6.01 13.15
CA ALA A 162 -10.92 6.32 12.57
C ALA A 162 -11.08 5.72 11.18
N HIS A 163 -10.02 5.77 10.34
CA HIS A 163 -10.03 5.16 9.02
C HIS A 163 -10.28 3.65 9.09
N PHE A 164 -9.50 2.90 9.87
CA PHE A 164 -9.66 1.44 9.95
C PHE A 164 -10.92 1.01 10.71
N ALA A 165 -11.44 1.83 11.62
CA ALA A 165 -12.74 1.58 12.24
C ALA A 165 -13.89 1.70 11.21
N ALA A 166 -13.80 2.65 10.28
CA ALA A 166 -14.83 2.90 9.27
C ALA A 166 -14.70 2.01 8.02
N ASP A 167 -13.47 1.69 7.60
CA ASP A 167 -13.17 0.89 6.41
C ASP A 167 -11.98 -0.05 6.67
N PRO A 168 -12.19 -1.14 7.43
CA PRO A 168 -11.10 -2.02 7.83
C PRO A 168 -10.55 -2.80 6.63
N SER A 169 -9.23 -2.76 6.42
CA SER A 169 -8.58 -3.54 5.36
C SER A 169 -8.26 -4.98 5.79
N ARG A 170 -7.77 -5.16 7.02
CA ARG A 170 -7.26 -6.45 7.54
C ARG A 170 -8.22 -7.64 7.35
N PRO A 171 -9.53 -7.55 7.66
CA PRO A 171 -10.45 -8.70 7.49
C PRO A 171 -10.63 -9.15 6.04
N TYR A 172 -10.36 -8.26 5.07
CA TYR A 172 -10.47 -8.49 3.63
C TYR A 172 -9.13 -8.84 2.99
N ALA A 173 -8.05 -8.92 3.77
CA ALA A 173 -6.76 -9.29 3.23
C ALA A 173 -6.75 -10.77 2.81
N ASP A 174 -6.27 -11.03 1.61
CA ASP A 174 -6.09 -12.40 1.10
C ASP A 174 -4.93 -13.08 1.81
N LEU A 175 -3.90 -12.29 2.16
CA LEU A 175 -2.71 -12.76 2.84
C LEU A 175 -2.31 -11.78 3.95
N LEU A 176 -1.88 -12.36 5.07
CA LEU A 176 -1.26 -11.64 6.18
C LEU A 176 0.25 -11.84 6.08
N VAL A 177 1.01 -10.77 6.21
CA VAL A 177 2.46 -10.76 6.10
C VAL A 177 3.03 -10.20 7.40
N HIS A 178 3.96 -10.89 8.05
CA HIS A 178 4.74 -10.29 9.13
C HIS A 178 6.22 -10.53 8.92
N GLN A 179 7.04 -9.65 9.48
CA GLN A 179 8.48 -9.80 9.50
C GLN A 179 8.88 -10.71 10.68
N GLY A 180 9.56 -11.83 10.38
CA GLY A 180 10.19 -12.71 11.37
C GLY A 180 11.72 -12.58 11.33
N GLU A 181 12.39 -13.36 12.19
CA GLU A 181 13.86 -13.33 12.34
C GLU A 181 14.61 -13.70 11.05
N MET A 182 14.04 -14.63 10.26
CA MET A 182 14.67 -15.23 9.08
C MET A 182 14.15 -14.66 7.76
N GLY A 183 13.27 -13.65 7.79
CA GLY A 183 12.60 -13.11 6.59
C GLY A 183 11.12 -12.83 6.82
N TYR A 184 10.35 -12.77 5.75
CA TYR A 184 8.90 -12.61 5.83
C TYR A 184 8.19 -13.95 5.99
N VAL A 185 7.12 -13.94 6.77
CA VAL A 185 6.18 -15.05 6.89
C VAL A 185 4.85 -14.62 6.32
N VAL A 186 4.26 -15.49 5.48
CA VAL A 186 3.00 -15.21 4.77
C VAL A 186 1.97 -16.25 5.18
N HIS A 187 0.85 -15.78 5.71
CA HIS A 187 -0.30 -16.61 6.09
C HIS A 187 -1.50 -16.29 5.21
N LYS A 188 -2.42 -17.25 5.09
CA LYS A 188 -3.72 -16.99 4.49
C LYS A 188 -4.49 -16.01 5.37
N GLY A 189 -5.01 -14.93 4.79
CA GLY A 189 -5.89 -14.01 5.47
C GLY A 189 -7.31 -14.55 5.59
N THR A 190 -8.17 -13.77 6.22
CA THR A 190 -9.57 -14.14 6.49
C THR A 190 -10.53 -13.70 5.40
N SER A 191 -10.03 -13.19 4.27
CA SER A 191 -10.85 -12.69 3.17
C SER A 191 -11.94 -13.72 2.81
N PRO A 192 -13.23 -13.37 2.93
CA PRO A 192 -14.28 -14.24 2.43
C PRO A 192 -14.04 -14.41 0.93
N ALA A 193 -14.12 -15.65 0.45
CA ALA A 193 -13.99 -15.94 -0.98
C ALA A 193 -14.94 -15.03 -1.80
N PRO A 194 -14.55 -14.63 -3.03
CA PRO A 194 -15.32 -13.72 -3.86
C PRO A 194 -16.77 -14.19 -4.08
#